data_AF-A0A2A6LT92-F1
#
_entry.id   AF-A0A2A6LT92-F1
#
_cell.length_a   1.000
_cell.length_b   1.000
_cell.length_c   1.000
_cell.angle_alpha   90.00
_cell.angle_beta   90.00
_cell.angle_gamma   90.00
#
_symmetry.space_group_name_H-M   'P 1'
#
loop_
_entity.id
_entity.type
_entity.pdbx_description
1 polymer ?
#
loop_
_entity_poly.entity_id
_entity_poly.type
_entity_poly.pdbx_seq_one_letter_code
_entity_poly.pdbx_strand_id
1 'polypeptide(L)'
;MSLYAILFNVLMSTVAVDGDAVPQPPIVPVPVQRNITRTIGPGNDGQGLSAGTSATTVTSNHSYANESGEELTTLAVVYSGFAAINNAAESSCPSAYPIVATVEYPVGSAVQTFTFGGSGTGSVPAGAPAYISDEITLTTPIPAGATFKIASSATLEIGQKVPMSRDSVTPAFRPSGIVSTLMSDKNRFVPFAIGDSIFTNDGMPPSAAAAGVCPIFQLSMIGGTLFQNVNNFTKRVALAKALGCTHAVINYQTNDHTAGQTYEQLTANATAMADLMNANDMKTIWTTGTPIASIPSVSASSVSASGGFLSVTVPDGSLFLAGQFCGVVGATAPTTANGRKLITAVDGNVLTLKAPNVVDGAVTGTITISRYYNYSSQQTHGGGNLAGGVNSVWYRFSEWVRSHPGNIVDHIEITDVLAQSRTVPKWKTAPDPYLRADKASLTISTITSTTRFYYTSDGDTTTNNWCAGGQVIWLTGANAGTASAISGNSGGQIILTSALSNMAIGDTFAISLGITGRMTEDGTHPRASYTWGGIPAMVAAIKAKLTAIKAVF
;
A
#
# COMPACT_ATOMS: atom_id res chain seq x y z
N MET A 1 53.65 -46.50 7.76
CA MET A 1 52.20 -46.80 7.73
C MET A 1 51.46 -45.53 8.11
N SER A 2 50.66 -45.00 7.18
CA SER A 2 49.40 -44.21 7.30
C SER A 2 49.28 -43.06 8.32
N LEU A 3 48.63 -41.91 8.11
CA LEU A 3 48.16 -41.06 6.99
C LEU A 3 47.22 -39.99 7.66
N TYR A 4 47.25 -38.74 7.18
CA TYR A 4 46.25 -37.62 7.29
C TYR A 4 45.99 -36.95 8.67
N ALA A 5 46.34 -35.66 8.88
CA ALA A 5 45.74 -34.37 8.40
C ALA A 5 44.40 -34.05 9.09
N ILE A 6 44.15 -32.88 9.71
CA ILE A 6 43.97 -31.55 9.07
C ILE A 6 44.22 -30.44 10.12
N LEU A 7 45.03 -29.45 9.74
CA LEU A 7 45.23 -28.17 10.44
C LEU A 7 45.22 -27.05 9.36
N PHE A 8 44.46 -25.98 9.60
CA PHE A 8 44.62 -24.59 9.13
C PHE A 8 44.74 -24.25 7.61
N ASN A 9 43.82 -23.39 7.15
CA ASN A 9 43.94 -22.32 6.11
C ASN A 9 42.63 -21.51 6.24
N VAL A 10 42.49 -20.26 6.70
CA VAL A 10 43.22 -18.98 6.53
C VAL A 10 43.54 -18.67 5.07
N LEU A 11 42.83 -17.66 4.55
CA LEU A 11 43.02 -16.95 3.28
C LEU A 11 43.24 -17.81 2.03
N MET A 12 42.16 -18.03 1.27
CA MET A 12 42.26 -18.01 -0.19
C MET A 12 41.63 -16.71 -0.70
N SER A 13 42.48 -15.69 -0.84
CA SER A 13 42.35 -14.76 -1.95
C SER A 13 42.64 -15.56 -3.22
N THR A 14 41.63 -15.82 -4.03
CA THR A 14 41.86 -16.10 -5.45
C THR A 14 42.41 -14.83 -6.07
N VAL A 15 43.74 -14.74 -6.13
CA VAL A 15 44.43 -13.92 -7.12
C VAL A 15 44.01 -14.49 -8.46
N ALA A 16 43.04 -13.83 -9.10
CA ALA A 16 42.81 -14.00 -10.53
C ALA A 16 44.13 -13.61 -11.19
N VAL A 17 44.77 -14.59 -11.83
CA VAL A 17 45.84 -14.34 -12.79
C VAL A 17 45.19 -13.48 -13.87
N ASP A 18 45.69 -12.25 -14.04
CA ASP A 18 45.40 -11.37 -15.18
C ASP A 18 45.74 -12.14 -16.46
N GLY A 19 44.76 -12.90 -16.97
CA GLY A 19 44.70 -13.20 -18.38
C GLY A 19 44.31 -11.89 -19.05
N ASP A 20 45.19 -11.39 -19.93
CA ASP A 20 44.98 -10.21 -20.76
C ASP A 20 43.49 -10.08 -21.11
N ALA A 21 42.82 -9.13 -20.45
CA ALA A 21 41.42 -8.85 -20.70
C ALA A 21 41.36 -8.43 -22.17
N VAL A 22 40.93 -9.36 -23.03
CA VAL A 22 40.56 -9.06 -24.41
C VAL A 22 39.67 -7.82 -24.30
N PRO A 23 40.08 -6.67 -24.88
CA PRO A 23 39.30 -5.45 -24.75
C PRO A 23 37.89 -5.78 -25.20
N GLN A 24 36.94 -5.77 -24.26
CA GLN A 24 35.54 -5.90 -24.61
C GLN A 24 35.29 -4.80 -25.65
N PRO A 25 34.81 -5.13 -26.86
CA PRO A 25 34.56 -4.13 -27.87
C PRO A 25 33.69 -3.04 -27.25
N PRO A 26 33.97 -1.75 -27.53
CA PRO A 26 33.22 -0.66 -26.94
C PRO A 26 31.73 -0.90 -27.15
N ILE A 27 30.96 -0.92 -26.06
CA ILE A 27 29.52 -1.12 -26.11
C ILE A 27 28.95 0.07 -26.89
N VAL A 28 28.51 -0.19 -28.13
CA VAL A 28 27.86 0.82 -28.96
C VAL A 28 26.50 1.14 -28.33
N PRO A 29 26.24 2.39 -27.94
CA PRO A 29 24.96 2.76 -27.38
C PRO A 29 23.82 2.50 -28.37
N VAL A 30 22.76 1.83 -27.93
CA VAL A 30 21.57 1.55 -28.73
C VAL A 30 20.35 2.29 -28.18
N PRO A 31 19.41 2.76 -29.02
CA PRO A 31 18.17 3.36 -28.52
C PRO A 31 17.33 2.34 -27.74
N VAL A 32 16.84 2.74 -26.57
CA VAL A 32 15.97 1.93 -25.69
C VAL A 32 14.81 2.78 -25.18
N GLN A 33 13.61 2.22 -25.19
CA GLN A 33 12.41 2.87 -24.67
C GLN A 33 12.32 2.69 -23.14
N ARG A 34 12.12 3.79 -22.40
CA ARG A 34 12.13 3.79 -20.92
C ARG A 34 11.06 4.71 -20.35
N ASN A 35 10.49 4.33 -19.22
CA ASN A 35 9.64 5.20 -18.41
C ASN A 35 10.44 6.41 -17.92
N ILE A 36 9.90 7.61 -18.07
CA ILE A 36 10.61 8.87 -17.78
C ILE A 36 10.08 9.62 -16.57
N THR A 37 9.06 9.08 -15.89
CA THR A 37 8.45 9.71 -14.73
C THR A 37 8.00 8.67 -13.70
N ARG A 38 7.47 9.14 -12.58
CA ARG A 38 6.89 8.27 -11.56
C ARG A 38 5.43 8.03 -11.91
N THR A 39 5.08 6.77 -12.14
CA THR A 39 3.70 6.38 -12.42
C THR A 39 3.23 5.26 -11.52
N ILE A 40 1.93 5.25 -11.28
CA ILE A 40 1.25 4.18 -10.57
C ILE A 40 0.33 3.50 -11.55
N GLY A 41 0.41 2.18 -11.59
CA GLY A 41 -0.34 1.38 -12.53
C GLY A 41 -1.84 1.30 -12.20
N PRO A 42 -2.58 0.58 -13.04
CA PRO A 42 -4.05 0.44 -12.97
C PRO A 42 -4.54 -0.42 -11.79
N GLY A 43 -4.34 0.00 -10.53
CA GLY A 43 -4.64 -0.84 -9.35
C GLY A 43 -5.10 -0.14 -8.07
N ASN A 44 -5.82 -0.94 -7.24
CA ASN A 44 -6.40 -0.72 -5.91
C ASN A 44 -7.87 -0.25 -5.85
N ASP A 45 -8.77 -1.00 -6.53
CA ASP A 45 -10.21 -0.70 -6.79
C ASP A 45 -10.50 0.32 -7.91
N GLY A 46 -9.49 0.66 -8.70
CA GLY A 46 -9.57 1.66 -9.78
C GLY A 46 -10.22 1.16 -11.08
N GLN A 47 -11.47 0.69 -11.04
CA GLN A 47 -12.32 0.75 -12.24
C GLN A 47 -13.15 2.02 -12.18
N GLY A 48 -12.88 2.95 -13.10
CA GLY A 48 -13.77 4.07 -13.31
C GLY A 48 -15.06 3.56 -13.93
N LEU A 49 -16.19 3.85 -13.28
CA LEU A 49 -17.50 3.74 -13.90
C LEU A 49 -17.82 5.06 -14.60
N SER A 50 -18.29 5.01 -15.85
CA SER A 50 -19.16 6.07 -16.35
C SER A 50 -20.44 6.06 -15.48
N ALA A 51 -20.57 7.00 -14.56
CA ALA A 51 -21.82 7.18 -13.83
C ALA A 51 -22.80 7.97 -14.72
N GLY A 52 -23.94 7.38 -15.09
CA GLY A 52 -25.00 8.08 -15.83
C GLY A 52 -25.85 7.20 -16.75
N THR A 53 -26.82 7.82 -17.42
CA THR A 53 -27.72 7.23 -18.43
C THR A 53 -27.28 7.51 -19.87
N SER A 54 -26.09 8.07 -20.07
CA SER A 54 -25.52 8.45 -21.37
C SER A 54 -24.01 8.19 -21.39
N ALA A 55 -23.44 8.01 -22.58
CA ALA A 55 -21.99 7.93 -22.75
C ALA A 55 -21.32 9.18 -22.14
N THR A 56 -20.26 8.99 -21.36
CA THR A 56 -19.56 10.08 -20.69
C THR A 56 -18.10 10.08 -21.10
N THR A 57 -17.56 11.25 -21.43
CA THR A 57 -16.12 11.41 -21.60
C THR A 57 -15.47 11.52 -20.22
N VAL A 58 -14.62 10.56 -19.90
CA VAL A 58 -13.70 10.68 -18.77
C VAL A 58 -12.44 11.38 -19.23
N THR A 59 -12.05 12.45 -18.55
CA THR A 59 -10.86 13.23 -18.87
C THR A 59 -9.93 13.29 -17.68
N SER A 60 -8.63 13.28 -17.92
CA SER A 60 -7.64 13.68 -16.94
C SER A 60 -6.70 14.70 -17.52
N ASN A 61 -6.13 15.47 -16.61
CA ASN A 61 -5.09 16.40 -16.92
C ASN A 61 -4.08 16.36 -15.78
N HIS A 62 -2.84 15.95 -16.08
CA HIS A 62 -1.86 15.69 -15.03
C HIS A 62 -0.48 16.19 -15.42
N SER A 63 0.21 16.73 -14.42
CA SER A 63 1.58 17.22 -14.54
C SER A 63 2.55 16.12 -14.12
N TYR A 64 3.55 15.89 -14.96
CA TYR A 64 4.60 14.91 -14.75
C TYR A 64 5.95 15.63 -14.73
N ALA A 65 6.88 15.14 -13.90
CA ALA A 65 8.26 15.58 -13.92
C ALA A 65 9.09 14.66 -14.82
N ASN A 66 9.99 15.22 -15.62
CA ASN A 66 11.01 14.46 -16.32
C ASN A 66 12.07 13.98 -15.31
N GLU A 67 11.93 12.75 -14.84
CA GLU A 67 12.84 12.12 -13.91
C GLU A 67 13.85 11.18 -14.60
N SER A 68 13.77 11.04 -15.93
CA SER A 68 14.81 10.35 -16.71
C SER A 68 16.19 10.95 -16.47
N GLY A 69 16.18 12.26 -16.19
CA GLY A 69 17.31 13.17 -16.03
C GLY A 69 18.22 13.29 -17.24
N GLU A 70 17.68 12.96 -18.42
CA GLU A 70 18.16 13.41 -19.73
C GLU A 70 17.13 14.38 -20.31
N GLU A 71 17.53 15.16 -21.31
CA GLU A 71 16.56 15.92 -22.10
C GLU A 71 15.72 14.98 -22.96
N LEU A 72 14.39 15.17 -22.95
CA LEU A 72 13.46 14.38 -23.76
C LEU A 72 13.23 15.09 -25.08
N THR A 73 13.51 14.40 -26.18
CA THR A 73 13.21 14.85 -27.54
C THR A 73 12.04 14.10 -28.15
N THR A 74 11.68 12.95 -27.57
CA THR A 74 10.55 12.13 -27.99
C THR A 74 9.71 11.68 -26.81
N LEU A 75 8.43 11.37 -27.05
CA LEU A 75 7.54 10.79 -26.04
C LEU A 75 6.56 9.79 -26.66
N ALA A 76 6.19 8.79 -25.87
CA ALA A 76 5.00 7.97 -26.08
C ALA A 76 4.28 7.74 -24.75
N VAL A 77 2.97 7.47 -24.83
CA VAL A 77 2.13 7.14 -23.68
C VAL A 77 1.72 5.68 -23.72
N VAL A 78 1.67 5.04 -22.55
CA VAL A 78 1.32 3.63 -22.41
C VAL A 78 0.02 3.50 -21.61
N TYR A 79 -0.95 2.79 -22.16
CA TYR A 79 -2.20 2.42 -21.50
C TYR A 79 -2.26 0.91 -21.27
N SER A 80 -3.16 0.46 -20.39
CA SER A 80 -3.41 -0.96 -20.14
C SER A 80 -4.87 -1.31 -20.41
N GLY A 81 -5.11 -2.51 -20.95
CA GLY A 81 -6.43 -3.10 -21.14
C GLY A 81 -6.88 -3.98 -19.98
N PHE A 82 -6.21 -3.91 -18.83
CA PHE A 82 -6.49 -4.72 -17.65
C PHE A 82 -6.48 -3.86 -16.38
N ALA A 83 -7.12 -4.38 -15.34
CA ALA A 83 -7.09 -3.83 -14.00
C ALA A 83 -6.50 -4.86 -13.01
N ALA A 84 -5.68 -4.35 -12.11
CA ALA A 84 -5.20 -5.07 -10.95
C ALA A 84 -6.32 -5.14 -9.89
N ILE A 85 -6.67 -6.35 -9.43
CA ILE A 85 -7.72 -6.57 -8.42
C ILE A 85 -7.07 -6.96 -7.09
N ASN A 86 -7.56 -6.37 -6.00
CA ASN A 86 -7.16 -6.72 -4.64
C ASN A 86 -7.41 -8.21 -4.37
N ASN A 87 -6.40 -8.92 -3.87
CA ASN A 87 -6.47 -10.35 -3.51
C ASN A 87 -6.99 -11.30 -4.60
N ALA A 88 -6.89 -10.93 -5.88
CA ALA A 88 -7.40 -11.74 -6.99
C ALA A 88 -6.53 -11.62 -8.25
N ALA A 89 -6.80 -12.49 -9.22
CA ALA A 89 -6.14 -12.47 -10.52
C ALA A 89 -6.44 -11.17 -11.30
N GLU A 90 -5.49 -10.76 -12.14
CA GLU A 90 -5.65 -9.59 -13.02
C GLU A 90 -6.81 -9.76 -14.00
N SER A 91 -7.78 -8.86 -13.94
CA SER A 91 -8.95 -8.92 -14.81
C SER A 91 -8.77 -8.03 -16.03
N SER A 92 -9.15 -8.57 -17.19
CA SER A 92 -9.25 -7.77 -18.41
C SER A 92 -10.40 -6.78 -18.30
N CYS A 93 -10.26 -5.61 -18.94
CA CYS A 93 -11.41 -4.76 -19.21
C CYS A 93 -12.48 -5.55 -19.97
N PRO A 94 -13.78 -5.34 -19.70
CA PRO A 94 -14.85 -6.05 -20.41
C PRO A 94 -14.86 -5.83 -21.92
N SER A 95 -14.40 -4.66 -22.37
CA SER A 95 -14.35 -4.25 -23.77
C SER A 95 -13.15 -3.34 -24.02
N ALA A 96 -12.80 -3.18 -25.30
CA ALA A 96 -11.83 -2.18 -25.73
C ALA A 96 -12.39 -0.76 -25.49
N TYR A 97 -11.52 0.22 -25.26
CA TYR A 97 -11.93 1.59 -24.99
C TYR A 97 -11.12 2.60 -25.82
N PRO A 98 -11.78 3.66 -26.34
CA PRO A 98 -11.09 4.67 -27.13
C PRO A 98 -10.28 5.60 -26.24
N ILE A 99 -9.15 6.09 -26.75
CA ILE A 99 -8.31 7.05 -26.06
C ILE A 99 -7.82 8.15 -26.98
N VAL A 100 -7.73 9.36 -26.44
CA VAL A 100 -7.03 10.51 -27.03
C VAL A 100 -6.06 11.01 -25.97
N ALA A 101 -4.86 11.39 -26.39
CA ALA A 101 -3.84 11.91 -25.50
C ALA A 101 -3.10 13.08 -26.12
N THR A 102 -2.68 14.02 -25.30
CA THR A 102 -1.91 15.19 -25.71
C THR A 102 -0.81 15.51 -24.70
N VAL A 103 0.24 16.20 -25.15
CA VAL A 103 1.31 16.73 -24.32
C VAL A 103 1.43 18.25 -24.48
N GLU A 104 1.75 18.92 -23.40
CA GLU A 104 1.96 20.37 -23.33
C GLU A 104 3.26 20.65 -22.58
N TYR A 105 4.21 21.32 -23.26
CA TYR A 105 5.46 21.80 -22.67
C TYR A 105 6.02 23.02 -23.42
N PRO A 106 6.46 24.09 -22.71
CA PRO A 106 6.15 24.40 -21.31
C PRO A 106 4.64 24.44 -21.05
N VAL A 107 4.21 24.25 -19.81
CA VAL A 107 2.78 24.38 -19.49
C VAL A 107 2.31 25.81 -19.81
N GLY A 108 1.26 25.95 -20.61
CA GLY A 108 0.76 27.17 -21.22
C GLY A 108 1.13 27.34 -22.70
N SER A 109 1.87 26.40 -23.30
CA SER A 109 2.33 26.48 -24.70
C SER A 109 1.45 25.69 -25.69
N ALA A 110 1.92 25.56 -26.93
CA ALA A 110 1.28 24.74 -27.95
C ALA A 110 1.22 23.25 -27.52
N VAL A 111 0.04 22.67 -27.69
CA VAL A 111 -0.25 21.27 -27.37
C VAL A 111 0.05 20.39 -28.58
N GLN A 112 0.74 19.27 -28.36
CA GLN A 112 0.94 18.23 -29.38
C GLN A 112 0.07 17.01 -29.07
N THR A 113 -0.44 16.36 -30.11
CA THR A 113 -1.29 15.17 -30.00
C THR A 113 -0.48 13.90 -30.24
N PHE A 114 -0.64 12.90 -29.37
CA PHE A 114 -0.10 11.57 -29.62
C PHE A 114 -0.93 10.86 -30.68
N THR A 115 -0.27 10.10 -31.55
CA THR A 115 -0.95 9.24 -32.54
C THR A 115 -0.88 7.77 -32.15
N PHE A 116 -1.77 6.97 -32.73
CA PHE A 116 -1.88 5.52 -32.51
C PHE A 116 -2.05 4.86 -33.87
N GLY A 117 -0.95 4.35 -34.43
CA GLY A 117 -0.93 3.89 -35.83
C GLY A 117 -1.23 5.02 -36.82
N GLY A 118 -0.77 6.24 -36.54
CA GLY A 118 -0.98 7.45 -37.33
C GLY A 118 -2.30 8.18 -37.07
N SER A 119 -3.20 7.64 -36.24
CA SER A 119 -4.47 8.29 -35.89
C SER A 119 -4.38 9.07 -34.58
N GLY A 120 -5.01 10.24 -34.46
CA GLY A 120 -5.10 11.00 -33.20
C GLY A 120 -5.97 10.34 -32.11
N THR A 121 -6.61 9.21 -32.43
CA THR A 121 -7.40 8.39 -31.51
C THR A 121 -6.88 6.95 -31.53
N GLY A 122 -6.65 6.36 -30.35
CA GLY A 122 -6.33 4.95 -30.18
C GLY A 122 -7.52 4.14 -29.66
N SER A 123 -7.42 2.81 -29.71
CA SER A 123 -8.37 1.89 -29.08
C SER A 123 -7.59 0.85 -28.29
N VAL A 124 -7.65 0.92 -26.96
CA VAL A 124 -6.94 0.01 -26.07
C VAL A 124 -7.66 -1.33 -26.06
N PRO A 125 -7.05 -2.43 -26.53
CA PRO A 125 -7.73 -3.72 -26.57
C PRO A 125 -8.01 -4.26 -25.17
N ALA A 126 -9.16 -4.92 -25.00
CA ALA A 126 -9.48 -5.64 -23.77
C ALA A 126 -8.38 -6.66 -23.43
N GLY A 127 -7.89 -6.61 -22.20
CA GLY A 127 -6.86 -7.52 -21.68
C GLY A 127 -5.43 -7.22 -22.10
N ALA A 128 -5.20 -6.21 -22.96
CA ALA A 128 -3.85 -5.84 -23.38
C ALA A 128 -2.99 -5.47 -22.17
N PRO A 129 -1.82 -6.09 -21.94
CA PRO A 129 -0.94 -5.70 -20.85
C PRO A 129 -0.42 -4.27 -21.05
N ALA A 130 -0.08 -3.91 -22.28
CA ALA A 130 0.34 -2.58 -22.68
C ALA A 130 -0.20 -2.24 -24.07
N TYR A 131 -0.62 -0.99 -24.27
CA TYR A 131 -0.97 -0.37 -25.54
C TYR A 131 -0.26 0.97 -25.62
N ILE A 132 0.73 1.07 -26.51
CA ILE A 132 1.67 2.20 -26.59
C ILE A 132 1.26 3.08 -27.78
N SER A 133 1.31 4.40 -27.61
CA SER A 133 1.17 5.33 -28.73
C SER A 133 2.34 5.23 -29.71
N ASP A 134 2.19 5.80 -30.89
CA ASP A 134 3.35 6.15 -31.70
C ASP A 134 4.24 7.11 -30.89
N GLU A 135 5.55 7.03 -31.11
CA GLU A 135 6.49 7.98 -30.52
C GLU A 135 6.46 9.30 -31.31
N ILE A 136 6.13 10.39 -30.62
CA ILE A 136 6.13 11.72 -31.21
C ILE A 136 7.47 12.41 -30.97
N THR A 137 7.91 13.22 -31.94
CA THR A 137 9.04 14.14 -31.76
C THR A 137 8.54 15.46 -31.19
N LEU A 138 9.15 15.91 -30.09
CA LEU A 138 8.75 17.15 -29.43
C LEU A 138 9.28 18.37 -30.17
N THR A 139 8.41 19.34 -30.46
CA THR A 139 8.81 20.65 -30.99
C THR A 139 9.70 21.44 -30.03
N THR A 140 9.55 21.21 -28.73
CA THR A 140 10.38 21.81 -27.68
C THR A 140 10.85 20.67 -26.76
N PRO A 141 12.15 20.37 -26.74
CA PRO A 141 12.69 19.35 -25.85
C PRO A 141 12.38 19.66 -24.37
N ILE A 142 12.15 18.64 -23.56
CA ILE A 142 11.84 18.76 -22.13
C ILE A 142 13.13 18.49 -21.33
N PRO A 143 13.75 19.49 -20.68
CA PRO A 143 14.95 19.30 -19.89
C PRO A 143 14.73 18.36 -18.70
N ALA A 144 15.82 17.77 -18.21
CA ALA A 144 15.84 17.01 -16.96
C ALA A 144 15.22 17.81 -15.79
N GLY A 145 14.32 17.19 -15.04
CA GLY A 145 13.63 17.80 -13.89
C GLY A 145 12.50 18.77 -14.25
N ALA A 146 12.32 19.11 -15.53
CA ALA A 146 11.23 19.99 -15.95
C ALA A 146 9.86 19.30 -15.81
N THR A 147 8.84 20.10 -15.54
CA THR A 147 7.45 19.63 -15.47
C THR A 147 6.76 19.86 -16.81
N PHE A 148 6.07 18.83 -17.31
CA PHE A 148 5.23 18.86 -18.50
C PHE A 148 3.85 18.29 -18.16
N LYS A 149 2.89 18.45 -19.06
CA LYS A 149 1.50 18.09 -18.79
C LYS A 149 1.00 17.13 -19.87
N ILE A 150 0.32 16.07 -19.43
CA ILE A 150 -0.38 15.14 -20.31
C ILE A 150 -1.87 15.21 -19.99
N ALA A 151 -2.67 15.42 -21.04
CA ALA A 151 -4.11 15.31 -20.94
C ALA A 151 -4.59 14.08 -21.73
N SER A 152 -5.44 13.28 -21.11
CA SER A 152 -5.98 12.05 -21.68
C SER A 152 -7.49 12.05 -21.57
N SER A 153 -8.18 11.52 -22.58
CA SER A 153 -9.62 11.36 -22.55
C SER A 153 -10.07 10.05 -23.18
N ALA A 154 -11.13 9.46 -22.63
CA ALA A 154 -11.82 8.32 -23.21
C ALA A 154 -13.33 8.59 -23.20
N THR A 155 -13.99 8.38 -24.33
CA THR A 155 -15.47 8.40 -24.40
C THR A 155 -15.97 7.00 -24.13
N LEU A 156 -16.63 6.82 -23.00
CA LEU A 156 -17.04 5.50 -22.51
C LEU A 156 -18.52 5.28 -22.73
N GLU A 157 -18.88 4.07 -23.12
CA GLU A 157 -20.27 3.63 -23.12
C GLU A 157 -20.83 3.58 -21.68
N ILE A 158 -22.15 3.56 -21.56
CA ILE A 158 -22.84 3.47 -20.26
C ILE A 158 -22.41 2.20 -19.54
N GLY A 159 -21.91 2.33 -18.31
CA GLY A 159 -21.48 1.19 -17.49
C GLY A 159 -20.17 0.55 -17.92
N GLN A 160 -19.49 1.08 -18.94
CA GLN A 160 -18.17 0.61 -19.33
C GLN A 160 -17.14 0.91 -18.23
N LYS A 161 -16.32 -0.09 -17.93
CA LYS A 161 -15.28 -0.04 -16.90
C LYS A 161 -13.91 0.05 -17.57
N VAL A 162 -13.16 1.10 -17.23
CA VAL A 162 -11.77 1.29 -17.68
C VAL A 162 -10.82 1.35 -16.51
N PRO A 163 -9.53 1.03 -16.72
CA PRO A 163 -8.55 1.10 -15.65
C PRO A 163 -8.28 2.54 -15.26
N MET A 164 -8.20 2.79 -13.96
CA MET A 164 -7.81 4.07 -13.38
C MET A 164 -6.55 3.89 -12.55
N SER A 165 -5.70 4.91 -12.59
CA SER A 165 -4.54 5.02 -11.72
C SER A 165 -4.94 5.72 -10.42
N ARG A 166 -4.38 5.27 -9.29
CA ARG A 166 -4.57 5.87 -7.95
C ARG A 166 -3.25 6.50 -7.51
N ASP A 167 -2.93 7.68 -8.03
CA ASP A 167 -1.78 8.49 -7.56
C ASP A 167 -2.11 9.30 -6.28
N SER A 168 -3.40 9.43 -5.98
CA SER A 168 -3.94 10.30 -4.94
C SER A 168 -5.27 9.75 -4.44
N VAL A 169 -5.87 10.43 -3.46
CA VAL A 169 -7.13 10.03 -2.78
C VAL A 169 -8.30 9.82 -3.77
N THR A 170 -8.18 10.29 -5.02
CA THR A 170 -9.21 10.14 -6.06
C THR A 170 -8.67 9.34 -7.27
N PRO A 171 -9.30 8.21 -7.65
CA PRO A 171 -8.98 7.50 -8.89
C PRO A 171 -9.12 8.41 -10.12
N ALA A 172 -8.16 8.34 -11.05
CA ALA A 172 -8.16 9.16 -12.27
C ALA A 172 -7.79 8.31 -13.51
N PHE A 173 -8.47 8.56 -14.64
CA PHE A 173 -8.17 7.91 -15.92
C PHE A 173 -6.87 8.47 -16.49
N ARG A 174 -5.78 7.71 -16.51
CA ARG A 174 -4.45 8.21 -16.89
C ARG A 174 -3.65 7.14 -17.64
N PRO A 175 -2.61 7.52 -18.41
CA PRO A 175 -1.66 6.54 -18.91
C PRO A 175 -1.00 5.81 -17.73
N SER A 176 -0.79 4.50 -17.90
CA SER A 176 -0.06 3.63 -16.96
C SER A 176 1.43 4.00 -16.88
N GLY A 177 1.96 4.59 -17.94
CA GLY A 177 3.32 5.14 -17.97
C GLY A 177 3.56 6.06 -19.15
N ILE A 178 4.68 6.77 -19.10
CA ILE A 178 5.11 7.69 -20.14
C ILE A 178 6.55 7.33 -20.47
N VAL A 179 6.81 7.02 -21.73
CA VAL A 179 8.10 6.52 -22.17
C VAL A 179 8.75 7.45 -23.18
N SER A 180 10.07 7.36 -23.29
CA SER A 180 10.88 8.04 -24.30
C SER A 180 11.99 7.10 -24.75
N THR A 181 12.37 7.19 -26.03
CA THR A 181 13.56 6.52 -26.56
C THR A 181 14.83 7.28 -26.17
N LEU A 182 15.64 6.66 -25.32
CA LEU A 182 16.91 7.18 -24.84
C LEU A 182 18.06 6.24 -25.23
N MET A 183 19.29 6.74 -25.31
CA MET A 183 20.45 5.87 -25.62
C MET A 183 20.77 4.93 -24.44
N SER A 184 21.20 3.70 -24.73
CA SER A 184 21.43 2.66 -23.72
C SER A 184 22.64 2.90 -22.83
N ASP A 185 23.59 3.75 -23.23
CA ASP A 185 24.68 4.23 -22.37
C ASP A 185 24.21 5.26 -21.35
N LYS A 186 23.03 5.84 -21.58
CA LYS A 186 22.28 6.64 -20.62
C LYS A 186 21.28 5.77 -19.83
N ASN A 187 21.50 4.44 -19.79
CA ASN A 187 20.62 3.48 -19.11
C ASN A 187 20.46 3.85 -17.65
N ARG A 188 19.37 4.53 -17.35
CA ARG A 188 19.02 4.78 -15.96
C ARG A 188 18.30 3.57 -15.40
N PHE A 189 18.61 3.29 -14.16
CA PHE A 189 17.82 2.43 -13.29
C PHE A 189 16.34 2.90 -13.31
N VAL A 190 15.44 2.04 -13.82
CA VAL A 190 13.98 2.26 -13.81
C VAL A 190 13.34 1.13 -13.01
N PRO A 191 13.09 1.34 -11.70
CA PRO A 191 12.46 0.35 -10.85
C PRO A 191 10.99 0.11 -11.21
N PHE A 192 10.60 -1.16 -11.14
CA PHE A 192 9.24 -1.62 -10.97
C PHE A 192 9.03 -1.98 -9.50
N ALA A 193 8.26 -1.19 -8.76
CA ALA A 193 7.89 -1.52 -7.40
C ALA A 193 6.64 -2.40 -7.38
N ILE A 194 6.79 -3.58 -6.78
CA ILE A 194 5.74 -4.56 -6.63
C ILE A 194 5.75 -5.10 -5.20
N GLY A 195 4.58 -5.20 -4.59
CA GLY A 195 4.49 -5.59 -3.19
C GLY A 195 3.07 -5.66 -2.68
N ASP A 196 2.94 -5.79 -1.37
CA ASP A 196 1.64 -5.91 -0.73
C ASP A 196 1.08 -4.55 -0.23
N SER A 197 0.30 -4.60 0.85
CA SER A 197 -0.27 -3.50 1.62
C SER A 197 0.78 -2.48 2.07
N ILE A 198 2.00 -2.93 2.36
CA ILE A 198 3.10 -2.06 2.79
C ILE A 198 3.56 -1.13 1.66
N PHE A 199 3.57 -1.63 0.42
CA PHE A 199 3.90 -0.79 -0.72
C PHE A 199 2.68 -0.02 -1.27
N THR A 200 1.45 -0.46 -1.02
CA THR A 200 0.21 0.19 -1.52
C THR A 200 -0.43 1.22 -0.58
N ASN A 201 -0.67 0.87 0.68
CA ASN A 201 -1.54 1.62 1.59
C ASN A 201 -0.81 2.64 2.46
N ASP A 202 0.50 2.50 2.60
CA ASP A 202 1.34 3.24 3.54
C ASP A 202 2.08 4.42 2.87
N GLY A 203 1.36 5.19 2.03
CA GLY A 203 1.91 6.43 1.48
C GLY A 203 2.87 6.26 0.31
N MET A 204 2.63 5.24 -0.53
CA MET A 204 3.40 4.97 -1.74
C MET A 204 4.92 4.99 -1.52
N PRO A 205 5.48 4.21 -0.56
CA PRO A 205 6.87 4.37 -0.15
C PRO A 205 7.87 4.30 -1.30
N PRO A 206 7.75 3.39 -2.29
CA PRO A 206 8.65 3.38 -3.44
C PRO A 206 8.53 4.62 -4.33
N SER A 207 7.31 5.03 -4.69
CA SER A 207 7.09 6.24 -5.51
C SER A 207 7.52 7.53 -4.81
N ALA A 208 7.29 7.62 -3.50
CA ALA A 208 7.78 8.73 -2.68
C ALA A 208 9.32 8.71 -2.55
N ALA A 209 9.93 7.54 -2.33
CA ALA A 209 11.37 7.38 -2.23
C ALA A 209 12.10 7.72 -3.55
N ALA A 210 11.47 7.40 -4.69
CA ALA A 210 12.01 7.67 -6.01
C ALA A 210 12.00 9.17 -6.38
N ALA A 211 11.22 9.99 -5.67
CA ALA A 211 11.09 11.43 -5.96
C ALA A 211 12.45 12.14 -6.04
N GLY A 212 12.75 12.70 -7.21
CA GLY A 212 14.01 13.40 -7.48
C GLY A 212 15.23 12.48 -7.60
N VAL A 213 15.04 11.16 -7.57
CA VAL A 213 16.10 10.16 -7.73
C VAL A 213 16.01 9.53 -9.12
N CYS A 214 14.90 8.89 -9.45
CA CYS A 214 14.72 8.11 -10.67
C CYS A 214 13.24 7.97 -11.04
N PRO A 215 12.91 7.68 -12.32
CA PRO A 215 11.58 7.23 -12.68
C PRO A 215 11.23 5.94 -11.94
N ILE A 216 9.95 5.67 -11.74
CA ILE A 216 9.49 4.40 -11.15
C ILE A 216 8.11 4.06 -11.67
N PHE A 217 7.86 2.77 -11.88
CA PHE A 217 6.52 2.25 -12.06
C PHE A 217 6.13 1.48 -10.80
N GLN A 218 4.98 1.78 -10.20
CA GLN A 218 4.50 1.08 -9.01
C GLN A 218 3.17 0.39 -9.28
N LEU A 219 3.06 -0.91 -8.98
CA LEU A 219 1.82 -1.67 -9.13
C LEU A 219 1.68 -2.81 -8.10
N SER A 220 1.83 -2.42 -6.84
CA SER A 220 1.63 -3.26 -5.65
C SER A 220 0.13 -3.51 -5.37
N MET A 221 -0.21 -4.49 -4.51
CA MET A 221 -1.60 -4.80 -4.12
C MET A 221 -1.82 -5.02 -2.64
N ILE A 222 -2.91 -4.46 -2.10
CA ILE A 222 -3.35 -4.76 -0.74
C ILE A 222 -3.62 -6.26 -0.61
N GLY A 223 -3.14 -6.85 0.49
CA GLY A 223 -3.40 -8.24 0.87
C GLY A 223 -2.69 -9.28 -0.02
N GLY A 224 -1.97 -8.86 -1.06
CA GLY A 224 -1.30 -9.75 -1.99
C GLY A 224 -0.28 -10.66 -1.29
N THR A 225 -0.26 -11.93 -1.68
CA THR A 225 0.69 -12.97 -1.22
C THR A 225 1.62 -13.38 -2.35
N LEU A 226 2.88 -13.71 -2.09
CA LEU A 226 3.80 -14.28 -3.10
C LEU A 226 3.16 -15.44 -3.86
N PHE A 227 2.48 -16.35 -3.15
CA PHE A 227 1.84 -17.51 -3.75
C PHE A 227 0.81 -17.14 -4.83
N GLN A 228 -0.09 -16.20 -4.53
CA GLN A 228 -1.08 -15.73 -5.51
C GLN A 228 -0.39 -14.97 -6.64
N ASN A 229 0.69 -14.28 -6.33
CA ASN A 229 1.28 -13.27 -7.20
C ASN A 229 2.22 -13.86 -8.26
N VAL A 230 2.95 -14.94 -7.98
CA VAL A 230 3.75 -15.64 -9.00
C VAL A 230 2.89 -16.13 -10.17
N ASN A 231 1.66 -16.57 -9.89
CA ASN A 231 0.76 -17.13 -10.91
C ASN A 231 -0.14 -16.11 -11.60
N ASN A 232 -0.29 -14.90 -11.04
CA ASN A 232 -1.31 -13.94 -11.47
C ASN A 232 -0.75 -12.61 -12.00
N PHE A 233 0.58 -12.44 -12.13
CA PHE A 233 1.22 -11.15 -12.45
C PHE A 233 1.73 -10.99 -13.88
N THR A 234 1.35 -11.88 -14.78
CA THR A 234 1.86 -11.85 -16.15
C THR A 234 1.57 -10.53 -16.86
N LYS A 235 0.39 -9.91 -16.67
CA LYS A 235 0.08 -8.65 -17.35
C LYS A 235 0.82 -7.46 -16.74
N ARG A 236 0.99 -7.42 -15.41
CA ARG A 236 1.82 -6.40 -14.72
C ARG A 236 3.28 -6.46 -15.11
N VAL A 237 3.85 -7.66 -15.15
CA VAL A 237 5.26 -7.86 -15.54
C VAL A 237 5.45 -7.47 -17.01
N ALA A 238 4.53 -7.87 -17.89
CA ALA A 238 4.54 -7.45 -19.29
C ALA A 238 4.39 -5.91 -19.43
N LEU A 239 3.53 -5.27 -18.64
CA LEU A 239 3.40 -3.82 -18.61
C LEU A 239 4.69 -3.15 -18.11
N ALA A 240 5.30 -3.64 -17.03
CA ALA A 240 6.58 -3.13 -16.55
C ALA A 240 7.69 -3.27 -17.59
N LYS A 241 7.73 -4.39 -18.32
CA LYS A 241 8.65 -4.60 -19.45
C LYS A 241 8.40 -3.58 -20.58
N ALA A 242 7.14 -3.33 -20.95
CA ALA A 242 6.78 -2.32 -21.94
C ALA A 242 7.13 -0.89 -21.50
N LEU A 243 7.14 -0.63 -20.19
CA LEU A 243 7.63 0.61 -19.60
C LEU A 243 9.16 0.68 -19.49
N GLY A 244 9.86 -0.36 -19.96
CA GLY A 244 11.31 -0.42 -19.94
C GLY A 244 11.90 -0.49 -18.54
N CYS A 245 11.16 -1.01 -17.55
CA CYS A 245 11.70 -1.25 -16.22
C CYS A 245 12.87 -2.22 -16.28
N THR A 246 13.92 -1.96 -15.51
CA THR A 246 15.16 -2.76 -15.52
C THR A 246 15.37 -3.54 -14.24
N HIS A 247 14.67 -3.16 -13.18
CA HIS A 247 14.76 -3.81 -11.87
C HIS A 247 13.37 -3.92 -11.26
N ALA A 248 13.13 -4.95 -10.47
CA ALA A 248 11.93 -5.09 -9.64
C ALA A 248 12.33 -4.92 -8.17
N VAL A 249 11.73 -3.93 -7.49
CA VAL A 249 11.82 -3.76 -6.04
C VAL A 249 10.63 -4.48 -5.41
N ILE A 250 10.90 -5.56 -4.69
CA ILE A 250 9.89 -6.54 -4.28
C ILE A 250 9.71 -6.54 -2.76
N ASN A 251 8.47 -6.32 -2.31
CA ASN A 251 8.07 -6.48 -0.91
C ASN A 251 6.85 -7.38 -0.78
N TYR A 252 7.10 -8.62 -0.42
CA TYR A 252 6.06 -9.58 -0.07
C TYR A 252 6.58 -10.48 1.03
N GLN A 253 5.68 -10.87 1.93
CA GLN A 253 5.86 -11.92 2.94
C GLN A 253 4.77 -11.82 4.01
N THR A 254 4.30 -10.61 4.32
CA THR A 254 3.47 -10.40 5.51
C THR A 254 2.14 -11.14 5.40
N ASN A 255 1.50 -11.00 4.24
CA ASN A 255 0.25 -11.71 3.98
C ASN A 255 0.48 -13.21 3.80
N ASP A 256 1.62 -13.64 3.25
CA ASP A 256 1.98 -15.06 3.16
C ASP A 256 2.15 -15.72 4.54
N HIS A 257 2.78 -15.02 5.49
CA HIS A 257 2.87 -15.48 6.87
C HIS A 257 1.50 -15.57 7.53
N THR A 258 0.64 -14.58 7.29
CA THR A 258 -0.76 -14.58 7.77
C THR A 258 -1.56 -15.73 7.16
N ALA A 259 -1.29 -16.07 5.89
CA ALA A 259 -1.88 -17.20 5.18
C ALA A 259 -1.28 -18.57 5.57
N GLY A 260 -0.33 -18.61 6.50
CA GLY A 260 0.23 -19.86 7.01
C GLY A 260 1.29 -20.53 6.11
N GLN A 261 1.86 -19.81 5.13
CA GLN A 261 2.91 -20.35 4.27
C GLN A 261 4.17 -20.74 5.08
N THR A 262 4.75 -21.90 4.74
CA THR A 262 6.02 -22.34 5.34
C THR A 262 7.21 -21.59 4.75
N TYR A 263 8.37 -21.71 5.40
CA TYR A 263 9.62 -21.13 4.90
C TYR A 263 9.99 -21.67 3.50
N GLU A 264 9.82 -22.97 3.30
CA GLU A 264 10.11 -23.66 2.04
C GLU A 264 9.20 -23.17 0.93
N GLN A 265 7.90 -22.97 1.20
CA GLN A 265 6.96 -22.43 0.22
C GLN A 265 7.28 -20.97 -0.12
N LEU A 266 7.60 -20.14 0.87
CA LEU A 266 7.94 -18.73 0.68
C LEU A 266 9.18 -18.55 -0.20
N THR A 267 10.26 -19.27 0.11
CA THR A 267 11.51 -19.20 -0.66
C THR A 267 11.36 -19.76 -2.07
N ALA A 268 10.56 -20.83 -2.26
CA ALA A 268 10.22 -21.33 -3.59
C ALA A 268 9.44 -20.29 -4.41
N ASN A 269 8.42 -19.64 -3.82
CA ASN A 269 7.65 -18.60 -4.50
C ASN A 269 8.50 -17.36 -4.80
N ALA A 270 9.39 -16.96 -3.88
CA ALA A 270 10.30 -15.85 -4.10
C ALA A 270 11.28 -16.14 -5.24
N THR A 271 11.78 -17.38 -5.33
CA THR A 271 12.64 -17.83 -6.43
C THR A 271 11.89 -17.77 -7.77
N ALA A 272 10.66 -18.31 -7.81
CA ALA A 272 9.84 -18.26 -9.02
C ALA A 272 9.51 -16.82 -9.47
N MET A 273 9.30 -15.90 -8.53
CA MET A 273 9.13 -14.48 -8.84
C MET A 273 10.42 -13.86 -9.41
N ALA A 274 11.57 -14.19 -8.82
CA ALA A 274 12.86 -13.72 -9.34
C ALA A 274 13.12 -14.24 -10.76
N ASP A 275 12.80 -15.50 -11.03
CA ASP A 275 12.91 -16.11 -12.35
C ASP A 275 11.96 -15.47 -13.36
N LEU A 276 10.72 -15.16 -12.96
CA LEU A 276 9.75 -14.44 -13.80
C LEU A 276 10.26 -13.05 -14.19
N MET A 277 10.85 -12.31 -13.24
CA MET A 277 11.42 -10.99 -13.51
C MET A 277 12.64 -11.10 -14.43
N ASN A 278 13.52 -12.06 -14.17
CA ASN A 278 14.71 -12.29 -14.99
C ASN A 278 14.35 -12.69 -16.43
N ALA A 279 13.32 -13.53 -16.61
CA ALA A 279 12.78 -13.87 -17.93
C ALA A 279 12.18 -12.65 -18.68
N ASN A 280 11.96 -11.54 -17.98
CA ASN A 280 11.49 -10.27 -18.54
C ASN A 280 12.57 -9.18 -18.48
N ASP A 281 13.84 -9.57 -18.45
CA ASP A 281 15.01 -8.69 -18.49
C ASP A 281 15.10 -7.72 -17.30
N MET A 282 14.49 -8.11 -16.15
CA MET A 282 14.50 -7.35 -14.91
C MET A 282 15.29 -8.08 -13.82
N LYS A 283 16.22 -7.37 -13.19
CA LYS A 283 16.91 -7.84 -11.97
C LYS A 283 16.04 -7.64 -10.74
N THR A 284 16.17 -8.47 -9.71
CA THR A 284 15.35 -8.30 -8.49
C THR A 284 16.12 -7.75 -7.29
N ILE A 285 15.49 -6.81 -6.60
CA ILE A 285 15.94 -6.23 -5.34
C ILE A 285 14.86 -6.53 -4.31
N TRP A 286 15.19 -7.31 -3.30
CA TRP A 286 14.20 -7.77 -2.32
C TRP A 286 14.26 -6.98 -1.04
N THR A 287 13.12 -6.67 -0.44
CA THR A 287 13.09 -6.15 0.92
C THR A 287 13.16 -7.29 1.93
N THR A 288 13.85 -7.10 3.04
CA THR A 288 13.76 -8.03 4.18
C THR A 288 12.39 -7.97 4.88
N GLY A 289 12.13 -8.92 5.77
CA GLY A 289 10.99 -9.05 6.68
C GLY A 289 10.47 -7.77 7.32
N THR A 290 9.27 -7.31 6.99
CA THR A 290 8.54 -6.41 7.89
C THR A 290 8.01 -7.19 9.09
N PRO A 291 8.29 -6.77 10.33
CA PRO A 291 7.77 -7.46 11.51
C PRO A 291 6.23 -7.41 11.51
N ILE A 292 5.59 -8.47 11.97
CA ILE A 292 4.12 -8.59 11.93
C ILE A 292 3.60 -8.67 13.34
N ALA A 293 2.73 -7.74 13.70
CA ALA A 293 1.92 -7.84 14.89
C ALA A 293 0.53 -8.32 14.47
N SER A 294 0.34 -9.65 14.38
CA SER A 294 -1.03 -10.15 14.29
C SER A 294 -1.68 -10.07 15.66
N ILE A 295 -2.94 -9.62 15.67
CA ILE A 295 -3.76 -9.76 16.85
C ILE A 295 -4.77 -10.87 16.54
N PRO A 296 -4.55 -12.11 17.02
CA PRO A 296 -5.49 -13.19 16.76
C PRO A 296 -6.86 -12.81 17.34
N SER A 297 -7.89 -12.95 16.49
CA SER A 297 -9.26 -12.90 16.95
C SER A 297 -9.53 -14.08 17.87
N VAL A 298 -10.44 -13.90 18.82
CA VAL A 298 -10.78 -14.93 19.79
C VAL A 298 -12.24 -15.30 19.64
N SER A 299 -12.54 -16.59 19.62
CA SER A 299 -13.92 -17.05 19.69
C SER A 299 -14.45 -16.82 21.10
N ALA A 300 -15.54 -16.06 21.23
CA ALA A 300 -16.19 -15.89 22.51
C ALA A 300 -16.88 -17.18 22.93
N SER A 301 -16.73 -17.56 24.20
CA SER A 301 -17.40 -18.73 24.78
C SER A 301 -18.85 -18.43 25.17
N SER A 302 -19.17 -17.16 25.44
CA SER A 302 -20.55 -16.71 25.66
C SER A 302 -20.71 -15.23 25.36
N VAL A 303 -21.89 -14.84 24.87
CA VAL A 303 -22.27 -13.45 24.65
C VAL A 303 -23.72 -13.21 25.07
N SER A 304 -23.95 -12.20 25.89
CA SER A 304 -25.29 -11.74 26.26
C SER A 304 -25.39 -10.23 26.15
N ALA A 305 -26.58 -9.74 25.82
CA ALA A 305 -26.93 -8.33 25.78
C ALA A 305 -27.79 -7.97 27.00
N SER A 306 -27.47 -6.87 27.66
CA SER A 306 -28.26 -6.32 28.76
C SER A 306 -28.01 -4.81 28.91
N GLY A 307 -29.08 -4.02 28.99
CA GLY A 307 -28.98 -2.60 29.34
C GLY A 307 -28.17 -1.77 28.34
N GLY A 308 -28.16 -2.18 27.06
CA GLY A 308 -27.37 -1.53 26.01
C GLY A 308 -25.87 -1.86 26.05
N PHE A 309 -25.50 -2.98 26.67
CA PHE A 309 -24.14 -3.53 26.67
C PHE A 309 -24.14 -4.99 26.25
N LEU A 310 -23.03 -5.46 25.69
CA LEU A 310 -22.71 -6.88 25.53
C LEU A 310 -21.74 -7.29 26.62
N SER A 311 -22.05 -8.38 27.31
CA SER A 311 -21.10 -9.12 28.14
C SER A 311 -20.55 -10.28 27.31
N VAL A 312 -19.24 -10.28 27.07
CA VAL A 312 -18.57 -11.23 26.18
C VAL A 312 -17.49 -11.97 26.96
N THR A 313 -17.62 -13.29 27.09
CA THR A 313 -16.57 -14.11 27.69
C THR A 313 -15.61 -14.57 26.61
N VAL A 314 -14.32 -14.26 26.77
CA VAL A 314 -13.24 -14.68 25.88
C VAL A 314 -12.30 -15.66 26.59
N PRO A 315 -11.49 -16.46 25.86
CA PRO A 315 -10.55 -17.39 26.47
C PRO A 315 -9.46 -16.70 27.30
N ASP A 316 -9.07 -15.49 26.91
CA ASP A 316 -8.06 -14.67 27.57
C ASP A 316 -8.42 -13.19 27.43
N GLY A 317 -8.89 -12.57 28.51
CA GLY A 317 -9.29 -11.16 28.51
C GLY A 317 -8.12 -10.19 28.69
N SER A 318 -6.93 -10.65 29.09
CA SER A 318 -5.71 -9.81 29.20
C SER A 318 -5.28 -9.22 27.86
N LEU A 319 -5.82 -9.78 26.78
CA LEU A 319 -5.66 -9.41 25.40
C LEU A 319 -6.36 -8.09 25.02
N PHE A 320 -7.22 -7.56 25.88
CA PHE A 320 -8.09 -6.42 25.62
C PHE A 320 -7.94 -5.35 26.70
N LEU A 321 -8.13 -4.07 26.35
CA LEU A 321 -8.23 -2.99 27.32
C LEU A 321 -9.57 -2.26 27.22
N ALA A 322 -10.03 -1.74 28.36
CA ALA A 322 -11.10 -0.76 28.39
C ALA A 322 -10.69 0.52 27.62
N GLY A 323 -11.66 1.14 26.95
CA GLY A 323 -11.47 2.30 26.08
C GLY A 323 -11.09 1.97 24.64
N GLN A 324 -10.88 0.69 24.30
CA GLN A 324 -10.56 0.26 22.94
C GLN A 324 -11.80 -0.21 22.17
N PHE A 325 -11.78 -0.12 20.84
CA PHE A 325 -12.78 -0.81 20.04
C PHE A 325 -12.43 -2.29 19.84
N CYS A 326 -13.45 -3.12 19.63
CA CYS A 326 -13.35 -4.47 19.09
C CYS A 326 -14.34 -4.65 17.93
N GLY A 327 -14.07 -5.61 17.06
CA GLY A 327 -15.00 -6.10 16.06
C GLY A 327 -15.70 -7.34 16.58
N VAL A 328 -17.03 -7.36 16.53
CA VAL A 328 -17.85 -8.53 16.83
C VAL A 328 -18.38 -9.08 15.52
N VAL A 329 -18.15 -10.36 15.23
CA VAL A 329 -18.58 -11.02 13.98
C VAL A 329 -19.18 -12.38 14.31
N GLY A 330 -20.12 -12.85 13.49
CA GLY A 330 -20.68 -14.20 13.57
C GLY A 330 -21.97 -14.33 14.38
N ALA A 331 -22.55 -13.21 14.84
CA ALA A 331 -23.86 -13.22 15.49
C ALA A 331 -24.98 -13.48 14.47
N THR A 332 -25.78 -14.52 14.72
CA THR A 332 -26.95 -14.87 13.90
C THR A 332 -28.24 -14.31 14.49
N ALA A 333 -28.31 -14.11 15.81
CA ALA A 333 -29.41 -13.40 16.46
C ALA A 333 -28.99 -12.80 17.82
N PRO A 334 -29.26 -11.51 18.09
CA PRO A 334 -29.62 -10.48 17.10
C PRO A 334 -28.42 -10.12 16.21
N THR A 335 -28.63 -9.94 14.91
CA THR A 335 -27.56 -9.57 13.96
C THR A 335 -26.95 -8.19 14.24
N THR A 336 -27.66 -7.33 14.98
CA THR A 336 -27.17 -6.01 15.46
C THR A 336 -26.03 -6.12 16.48
N ALA A 337 -25.80 -7.30 17.06
CA ALA A 337 -24.63 -7.57 17.89
C ALA A 337 -23.33 -7.53 17.08
N ASN A 338 -23.37 -7.79 15.77
CA ASN A 338 -22.21 -7.66 14.89
C ASN A 338 -21.75 -6.19 14.77
N GLY A 339 -20.53 -6.02 14.27
CA GLY A 339 -19.92 -4.74 13.97
C GLY A 339 -18.97 -4.26 15.06
N ARG A 340 -18.57 -2.99 14.96
CA ARG A 340 -17.60 -2.37 15.87
C ARG A 340 -18.26 -1.99 17.19
N LYS A 341 -17.67 -2.37 18.32
CA LYS A 341 -18.14 -2.05 19.68
C LYS A 341 -17.01 -1.46 20.54
N LEU A 342 -17.33 -0.57 21.46
CA LEU A 342 -16.36 -0.01 22.42
C LEU A 342 -16.29 -0.91 23.65
N ILE A 343 -15.10 -1.38 24.01
CA ILE A 343 -14.83 -2.05 25.28
C ILE A 343 -14.86 -1.00 26.37
N THR A 344 -15.79 -1.13 27.31
CA THR A 344 -15.97 -0.21 28.44
C THR A 344 -15.38 -0.73 29.73
N ALA A 345 -15.23 -2.06 29.86
CA ALA A 345 -14.56 -2.71 30.97
C ALA A 345 -13.98 -4.07 30.53
N VAL A 346 -12.95 -4.53 31.26
CA VAL A 346 -12.32 -5.85 31.11
C VAL A 346 -12.13 -6.42 32.50
N ASP A 347 -12.90 -7.46 32.83
CA ASP A 347 -12.93 -8.09 34.14
C ASP A 347 -12.51 -9.57 34.01
N GLY A 348 -11.20 -9.81 34.19
CA GLY A 348 -10.61 -11.12 33.92
C GLY A 348 -10.79 -11.50 32.44
N ASN A 349 -11.66 -12.48 32.18
CA ASN A 349 -11.97 -12.99 30.84
C ASN A 349 -13.27 -12.42 30.24
N VAL A 350 -13.93 -11.49 30.93
CA VAL A 350 -15.19 -10.89 30.49
C VAL A 350 -14.96 -9.47 29.98
N LEU A 351 -15.41 -9.20 28.76
CA LEU A 351 -15.40 -7.88 28.16
C LEU A 351 -16.81 -7.28 28.24
N THR A 352 -16.92 -6.04 28.69
CA THR A 352 -18.18 -5.28 28.64
C THR A 352 -18.12 -4.33 27.45
N LEU A 353 -18.93 -4.56 26.43
CA LEU A 353 -18.93 -3.77 25.19
C LEU A 353 -20.16 -2.87 25.10
N LYS A 354 -20.01 -1.62 24.69
CA LYS A 354 -21.15 -0.71 24.47
C LYS A 354 -21.93 -1.14 23.23
N ALA A 355 -23.23 -1.37 23.39
CA ALA A 355 -24.11 -1.93 22.36
C ALA A 355 -25.57 -1.45 22.51
N PRO A 356 -25.84 -0.13 22.39
CA PRO A 356 -27.14 0.45 22.76
C PRO A 356 -28.29 0.03 21.84
N ASN A 357 -27.98 -0.47 20.63
CA ASN A 357 -28.97 -0.92 19.64
C ASN A 357 -29.14 -2.45 19.61
N VAL A 358 -28.62 -3.16 20.61
CA VAL A 358 -28.74 -4.62 20.72
C VAL A 358 -29.83 -4.93 21.75
N VAL A 359 -30.82 -5.72 21.31
CA VAL A 359 -31.91 -6.16 22.18
C VAL A 359 -31.38 -7.07 23.27
N ASP A 360 -31.86 -6.89 24.49
CA ASP A 360 -31.47 -7.70 25.65
C ASP A 360 -31.77 -9.19 25.43
N GLY A 361 -30.86 -10.05 25.91
CA GLY A 361 -30.97 -11.50 25.80
C GLY A 361 -29.69 -12.19 25.35
N ALA A 362 -29.80 -13.48 25.03
CA ALA A 362 -28.66 -14.25 24.52
C ALA A 362 -28.31 -13.82 23.09
N VAL A 363 -27.03 -13.65 22.81
CA VAL A 363 -26.51 -13.49 21.45
C VAL A 363 -26.01 -14.85 20.97
N THR A 364 -26.59 -15.33 19.88
CA THR A 364 -26.34 -16.67 19.32
C THR A 364 -25.50 -16.59 18.05
N GLY A 365 -24.78 -17.68 17.74
CA GLY A 365 -23.85 -17.79 16.62
C GLY A 365 -22.42 -18.12 17.09
N THR A 366 -21.53 -18.41 16.15
CA THR A 366 -20.09 -18.56 16.44
C THR A 366 -19.47 -17.18 16.50
N ILE A 367 -19.45 -16.57 17.69
CA ILE A 367 -19.02 -15.20 17.84
C ILE A 367 -17.50 -15.12 17.90
N THR A 368 -16.92 -14.29 17.04
CA THR A 368 -15.51 -13.96 17.02
C THR A 368 -15.31 -12.50 17.39
N ILE A 369 -14.39 -12.26 18.33
CA ILE A 369 -13.98 -10.94 18.77
C ILE A 369 -12.62 -10.62 18.17
N SER A 370 -12.63 -9.71 17.20
CA SER A 370 -11.43 -9.13 16.63
C SER A 370 -11.01 -7.93 17.46
N ARG A 371 -9.75 -7.88 17.86
CA ARG A 371 -9.18 -6.73 18.59
C ARG A 371 -8.94 -5.58 17.62
N TYR A 372 -9.33 -4.35 17.97
CA TYR A 372 -8.74 -3.17 17.34
C TYR A 372 -7.49 -2.74 18.14
N TYR A 373 -6.48 -2.27 17.42
CA TYR A 373 -5.10 -2.13 17.90
C TYR A 373 -4.94 -1.23 19.13
N ASN A 374 -3.98 -1.61 19.98
CA ASN A 374 -3.53 -0.85 21.13
C ASN A 374 -2.21 -0.14 20.84
N TYR A 375 -2.03 1.02 21.49
CA TYR A 375 -0.92 1.92 21.29
C TYR A 375 0.32 1.44 22.06
N SER A 376 1.43 1.28 21.34
CA SER A 376 2.82 1.28 21.80
C SER A 376 3.34 0.22 22.81
N SER A 377 2.52 -0.48 23.61
CA SER A 377 3.06 -1.34 24.71
C SER A 377 2.67 -2.83 24.70
N GLN A 378 1.65 -3.25 23.95
CA GLN A 378 1.14 -4.64 24.00
C GLN A 378 1.05 -5.34 22.63
N GLN A 379 1.92 -4.99 21.68
CA GLN A 379 2.12 -5.84 20.51
C GLN A 379 2.98 -7.04 20.93
N THR A 380 2.34 -8.12 21.39
CA THR A 380 3.02 -9.39 21.69
C THR A 380 2.46 -10.51 20.83
N HIS A 381 3.36 -11.07 20.02
CA HIS A 381 3.39 -12.37 19.32
C HIS A 381 2.06 -12.96 18.83
N GLY A 382 1.94 -13.04 17.51
CA GLY A 382 1.26 -14.18 16.91
C GLY A 382 2.03 -15.47 17.21
N GLY A 383 1.33 -16.56 17.50
CA GLY A 383 1.92 -17.90 17.52
C GLY A 383 2.23 -18.42 16.11
N GLY A 384 2.94 -19.54 16.01
CA GLY A 384 3.21 -20.21 14.72
C GLY A 384 4.17 -19.42 13.82
N ASN A 385 3.77 -19.17 12.56
CA ASN A 385 4.63 -18.55 11.54
C ASN A 385 4.99 -17.07 11.82
N LEU A 386 4.33 -16.46 12.80
CA LEU A 386 4.45 -15.05 13.18
C LEU A 386 5.24 -14.85 14.49
N ALA A 387 5.70 -15.96 15.10
CA ALA A 387 6.49 -15.89 16.32
C ALA A 387 7.83 -15.18 16.05
N GLY A 388 8.40 -14.54 17.05
CA GLY A 388 9.80 -14.12 17.01
C GLY A 388 10.75 -15.29 17.13
N GLY A 389 12.03 -14.98 16.98
CA GLY A 389 13.14 -15.89 17.22
C GLY A 389 13.74 -16.43 15.93
N VAL A 390 14.92 -17.01 16.05
CA VAL A 390 15.74 -17.47 14.92
C VAL A 390 15.09 -18.61 14.12
N ASN A 391 14.14 -19.32 14.72
CA ASN A 391 13.41 -20.40 14.06
C ASN A 391 12.13 -19.93 13.36
N SER A 392 11.75 -18.65 13.52
CA SER A 392 10.56 -18.12 12.89
C SER A 392 10.71 -18.07 11.37
N VAL A 393 9.59 -18.26 10.67
CA VAL A 393 9.54 -18.20 9.21
C VAL A 393 9.97 -16.82 8.71
N TRP A 394 9.52 -15.75 9.39
CA TRP A 394 9.90 -14.37 9.11
C TRP A 394 11.41 -14.12 9.23
N TYR A 395 12.04 -14.56 10.33
CA TYR A 395 13.49 -14.42 10.52
C TYR A 395 14.25 -15.19 9.44
N ARG A 396 13.91 -16.47 9.24
CA ARG A 396 14.58 -17.33 8.26
C ARG A 396 14.47 -16.79 6.85
N PHE A 397 13.30 -16.28 6.45
CA PHE A 397 13.12 -15.66 5.14
C PHE A 397 13.93 -14.36 5.00
N SER A 398 14.00 -13.54 6.04
CA SER A 398 14.83 -12.32 6.02
C SER A 398 16.32 -12.65 5.87
N GLU A 399 16.82 -13.67 6.57
CA GLU A 399 18.20 -14.17 6.40
C GLU A 399 18.42 -14.75 5.01
N TRP A 400 17.43 -15.45 4.44
CA TRP A 400 17.48 -15.92 3.06
C TRP A 400 17.62 -14.75 2.07
N VAL A 401 16.81 -13.69 2.20
CA VAL A 401 16.93 -12.47 1.37
C VAL A 401 18.32 -11.82 1.51
N ARG A 402 18.85 -11.73 2.74
CA ARG A 402 20.18 -11.16 3.01
C ARG A 402 21.32 -11.95 2.38
N SER A 403 21.15 -13.26 2.20
CA SER A 403 22.14 -14.11 1.55
C SER A 403 22.19 -13.95 0.02
N HIS A 404 21.31 -13.10 -0.55
CA HIS A 404 21.21 -12.80 -1.98
C HIS A 404 21.30 -14.05 -2.89
N PRO A 405 20.43 -15.05 -2.72
CA PRO A 405 20.51 -16.29 -3.47
C PRO A 405 20.12 -16.11 -4.94
N GLY A 406 20.78 -16.85 -5.83
CA GLY A 406 20.38 -17.00 -7.23
C GLY A 406 20.30 -15.67 -8.00
N ASN A 407 19.10 -15.36 -8.51
CA ASN A 407 18.81 -14.21 -9.39
C ASN A 407 18.49 -12.90 -8.64
N ILE A 408 18.72 -12.86 -7.32
CA ILE A 408 18.57 -11.65 -6.49
C ILE A 408 19.88 -10.87 -6.54
N VAL A 409 19.85 -9.65 -7.06
CA VAL A 409 21.07 -8.84 -7.23
C VAL A 409 21.35 -7.95 -6.02
N ASP A 410 20.33 -7.61 -5.24
CA ASP A 410 20.49 -6.82 -4.03
C ASP A 410 19.29 -7.00 -3.06
N HIS A 411 19.41 -6.43 -1.85
CA HIS A 411 18.30 -6.31 -0.92
C HIS A 411 18.23 -4.91 -0.28
N ILE A 412 17.05 -4.58 0.23
CA ILE A 412 16.79 -3.41 1.06
C ILE A 412 16.49 -3.92 2.47
N GLU A 413 17.34 -3.53 3.42
CA GLU A 413 17.18 -3.90 4.81
C GLU A 413 16.06 -3.05 5.44
N ILE A 414 14.89 -3.65 5.60
CA ILE A 414 13.70 -3.05 6.19
C ILE A 414 13.48 -3.59 7.61
N THR A 415 13.74 -4.88 7.85
CA THR A 415 13.59 -5.52 9.16
C THR A 415 14.31 -4.74 10.26
N ASP A 416 15.60 -4.46 10.06
CA ASP A 416 16.39 -3.79 11.11
C ASP A 416 16.00 -2.34 11.31
N VAL A 417 15.40 -1.71 10.30
CA VAL A 417 14.89 -0.35 10.38
C VAL A 417 13.62 -0.33 11.23
N LEU A 418 12.79 -1.36 11.10
CA LEU A 418 11.42 -1.37 11.60
C LEU A 418 11.20 -2.25 12.83
N ALA A 419 12.08 -3.19 13.16
CA ALA A 419 11.93 -4.12 14.29
C ALA A 419 12.82 -3.77 15.50
N GLN A 420 12.33 -3.92 16.73
CA GLN A 420 13.13 -3.73 17.96
C GLN A 420 14.37 -4.65 17.99
N SER A 421 14.19 -5.89 17.54
CA SER A 421 15.26 -6.82 17.25
C SER A 421 14.79 -7.83 16.20
N ARG A 422 15.73 -8.54 15.58
CA ARG A 422 15.43 -9.62 14.62
C ARG A 422 14.80 -10.85 15.25
N THR A 423 14.85 -10.97 16.58
CA THR A 423 14.30 -12.13 17.29
C THR A 423 12.95 -11.83 17.92
N VAL A 424 12.41 -10.63 17.72
CA VAL A 424 11.16 -10.20 18.32
C VAL A 424 10.27 -9.63 17.21
N PRO A 425 9.01 -10.08 17.07
CA PRO A 425 8.08 -9.61 16.05
C PRO A 425 7.43 -8.30 16.54
N LYS A 426 8.26 -7.35 16.98
CA LYS A 426 7.85 -6.06 17.51
C LYS A 426 8.43 -4.95 16.67
N TRP A 427 7.58 -4.00 16.31
CA TRP A 427 7.99 -2.77 15.66
C TRP A 427 8.83 -1.89 16.61
N LYS A 428 9.83 -1.19 16.08
CA LYS A 428 10.48 -0.07 16.76
C LYS A 428 9.42 1.00 16.94
N THR A 429 8.84 1.05 18.13
CA THR A 429 8.02 2.17 18.54
C THR A 429 8.95 3.35 18.78
N ALA A 430 9.05 4.26 17.80
CA ALA A 430 9.32 5.63 18.18
C ALA A 430 8.10 6.09 19.00
N PRO A 431 8.27 6.64 20.21
CA PRO A 431 7.16 7.31 20.87
C PRO A 431 6.72 8.45 19.96
N ASP A 432 5.70 8.21 19.14
CA ASP A 432 5.07 9.25 18.35
C ASP A 432 4.17 10.03 19.32
N PRO A 433 4.46 11.32 19.60
CA PRO A 433 3.61 12.15 20.43
C PRO A 433 2.18 12.32 19.86
N TYR A 434 1.93 11.88 18.61
CA TYR A 434 0.65 11.93 17.92
C TYR A 434 -0.01 10.56 17.68
N LEU A 435 0.60 9.44 18.12
CA LEU A 435 -0.07 8.14 18.23
C LEU A 435 -1.08 8.22 19.40
N ARG A 436 -2.16 8.96 19.17
CA ARG A 436 -3.22 9.22 20.14
C ARG A 436 -4.11 8.01 20.22
N ALA A 437 -4.34 7.53 21.44
CA ALA A 437 -5.35 6.52 21.69
C ALA A 437 -6.71 6.94 21.13
N ASP A 438 -7.54 5.95 20.78
CA ASP A 438 -8.97 6.22 20.65
C ASP A 438 -9.48 6.95 21.87
N LYS A 439 -10.38 7.90 21.62
CA LYS A 439 -10.96 8.68 22.70
C LYS A 439 -12.23 7.97 23.12
N ALA A 440 -12.18 7.37 24.31
CA ALA A 440 -13.35 6.80 24.93
C ALA A 440 -14.07 7.90 25.74
N SER A 441 -15.38 8.04 25.52
CA SER A 441 -16.28 8.83 26.38
C SER A 441 -16.00 10.34 26.42
N LEU A 442 -16.00 10.98 25.26
CA LEU A 442 -16.07 12.44 25.13
C LEU A 442 -17.53 12.92 25.22
N THR A 443 -17.72 14.18 25.59
CA THR A 443 -19.06 14.80 25.73
C THR A 443 -19.15 16.06 24.90
N ILE A 444 -20.23 16.24 24.15
CA ILE A 444 -20.48 17.47 23.41
C ILE A 444 -20.67 18.63 24.39
N SER A 445 -19.84 19.65 24.24
CA SER A 445 -19.92 20.88 25.04
C SER A 445 -20.65 22.01 24.30
N THR A 446 -20.56 22.06 22.97
CA THR A 446 -21.21 23.10 22.16
C THR A 446 -21.45 22.60 20.75
N ILE A 447 -22.59 22.93 20.14
CA ILE A 447 -22.91 22.58 18.75
C ILE A 447 -22.84 23.84 17.90
N THR A 448 -22.08 23.80 16.82
CA THR A 448 -21.92 24.93 15.89
C THR A 448 -22.77 24.73 14.64
N SER A 449 -22.93 23.48 14.20
CA SER A 449 -23.85 23.09 13.12
C SER A 449 -24.20 21.61 13.23
N THR A 450 -25.09 21.12 12.36
CA THR A 450 -25.41 19.68 12.24
C THR A 450 -24.22 18.81 11.82
N THR A 451 -23.11 19.42 11.39
CA THR A 451 -21.87 18.73 11.02
C THR A 451 -20.71 19.06 11.96
N ARG A 452 -20.89 19.95 12.94
CA ARG A 452 -19.77 20.52 13.69
C ARG A 452 -20.11 20.78 15.14
N PHE A 453 -19.26 20.28 16.03
CA PHE A 453 -19.43 20.45 17.47
C PHE A 453 -18.09 20.44 18.21
N TYR A 454 -18.09 21.10 19.37
CA TYR A 454 -17.02 21.04 20.35
C TYR A 454 -17.34 19.98 21.39
N TYR A 455 -16.29 19.49 22.05
CA TYR A 455 -16.39 18.58 23.17
C TYR A 455 -15.60 19.10 24.35
N THR A 456 -15.94 18.62 25.55
CA THR A 456 -15.15 18.92 26.75
C THR A 456 -13.74 18.37 26.54
N SER A 457 -12.77 19.29 26.47
CA SER A 457 -11.39 18.95 26.12
C SER A 457 -10.81 17.92 27.09
N ASP A 458 -10.15 16.91 26.53
CA ASP A 458 -9.31 15.94 27.21
C ASP A 458 -7.81 16.32 27.14
N GLY A 459 -7.51 17.59 26.83
CA GLY A 459 -6.15 18.11 26.60
C GLY A 459 -5.71 18.16 25.14
N ASP A 460 -6.54 17.71 24.18
CA ASP A 460 -6.09 17.40 22.81
C ASP A 460 -6.55 18.36 21.70
N THR A 461 -7.04 19.54 22.08
CA THR A 461 -7.87 20.43 21.24
C THR A 461 -7.09 21.38 20.33
N THR A 462 -5.76 21.45 20.41
CA THR A 462 -4.98 22.50 19.71
C THR A 462 -4.41 22.08 18.35
N THR A 463 -4.46 20.80 18.02
CA THR A 463 -3.87 20.25 16.78
C THR A 463 -4.97 20.03 15.76
N ASN A 464 -4.79 20.51 14.53
CA ASN A 464 -5.79 20.34 13.47
C ASN A 464 -5.65 18.96 12.82
N ASN A 465 -6.78 18.43 12.36
CA ASN A 465 -6.91 17.26 11.51
C ASN A 465 -6.38 15.90 12.03
N TRP A 466 -6.20 15.74 13.35
CA TRP A 466 -5.70 14.48 13.94
C TRP A 466 -6.68 13.31 13.77
N CYS A 467 -7.99 13.56 13.69
CA CYS A 467 -9.02 12.53 13.58
C CYS A 467 -9.65 12.39 12.18
N ALA A 468 -9.00 12.93 11.14
CA ALA A 468 -9.52 12.89 9.77
C ALA A 468 -9.71 11.46 9.23
N GLY A 469 -10.83 11.24 8.52
CA GLY A 469 -11.22 9.92 8.02
C GLY A 469 -11.61 8.93 9.12
N GLY A 470 -11.75 9.41 10.36
CA GLY A 470 -12.20 8.63 11.50
C GLY A 470 -13.72 8.54 11.58
N GLN A 471 -14.22 8.07 12.72
CA GLN A 471 -15.63 7.97 13.01
C GLN A 471 -15.94 8.44 14.43
N VAL A 472 -17.01 9.20 14.58
CA VAL A 472 -17.70 9.42 15.86
C VAL A 472 -18.64 8.24 16.06
N ILE A 473 -18.55 7.60 17.23
CA ILE A 473 -19.48 6.54 17.64
C ILE A 473 -20.27 7.07 18.82
N TRP A 474 -21.56 7.28 18.61
CA TRP A 474 -22.45 7.89 19.58
C TRP A 474 -22.79 6.90 20.69
N LEU A 475 -22.56 7.29 21.95
CA LEU A 475 -22.74 6.44 23.13
C LEU A 475 -24.08 6.72 23.83
N THR A 476 -24.58 7.96 23.73
CA THR A 476 -25.88 8.39 24.26
C THR A 476 -26.61 9.28 23.25
N GLY A 477 -27.81 9.75 23.60
CA GLY A 477 -28.61 10.64 22.77
C GLY A 477 -29.44 9.91 21.71
N ALA A 478 -30.12 10.67 20.86
CA ALA A 478 -30.97 10.15 19.78
C ALA A 478 -30.18 9.35 18.73
N ASN A 479 -28.87 9.56 18.66
CA ASN A 479 -27.97 8.91 17.71
C ASN A 479 -27.22 7.71 18.32
N ALA A 480 -27.53 7.31 19.56
CA ALA A 480 -26.82 6.25 20.27
C ALA A 480 -26.66 4.97 19.41
N GLY A 481 -25.43 4.43 19.37
CA GLY A 481 -25.05 3.24 18.64
C GLY A 481 -24.91 3.41 17.12
N THR A 482 -25.06 4.62 16.60
CA THR A 482 -24.70 4.94 15.22
C THR A 482 -23.25 5.40 15.12
N ALA A 483 -22.68 5.30 13.91
CA ALA A 483 -21.36 5.83 13.59
C ALA A 483 -21.49 6.92 12.53
N SER A 484 -20.76 8.02 12.70
CA SER A 484 -20.71 9.15 11.76
C SER A 484 -19.28 9.37 11.30
N ALA A 485 -19.06 9.47 9.99
CA ALA A 485 -17.74 9.72 9.44
C ALA A 485 -17.24 11.12 9.80
N ILE A 486 -15.94 11.22 10.12
CA ILE A 486 -15.24 12.47 10.45
C ILE A 486 -14.45 12.93 9.23
N SER A 487 -14.68 14.15 8.77
CA SER A 487 -13.85 14.78 7.74
C SER A 487 -12.54 15.33 8.32
N GLY A 488 -12.55 15.73 9.60
CA GLY A 488 -11.37 16.24 10.31
C GLY A 488 -11.74 16.92 11.63
N ASN A 489 -10.81 17.73 12.13
CA ASN A 489 -11.06 18.65 13.25
C ASN A 489 -10.31 19.97 13.06
N SER A 490 -10.83 21.05 13.63
CA SER A 490 -10.18 22.37 13.61
C SER A 490 -10.43 23.12 14.91
N GLY A 491 -9.38 23.59 15.57
CA GLY A 491 -9.50 24.39 16.80
C GLY A 491 -10.36 23.74 17.90
N GLY A 492 -10.24 22.43 18.09
CA GLY A 492 -11.04 21.66 19.07
C GLY A 492 -12.43 21.24 18.60
N GLN A 493 -12.88 21.67 17.42
CA GLN A 493 -14.15 21.29 16.82
C GLN A 493 -14.01 20.01 16.00
N ILE A 494 -14.88 19.01 16.22
CA ILE A 494 -15.04 17.84 15.35
C ILE A 494 -15.89 18.21 14.15
N ILE A 495 -15.49 17.75 12.96
CA ILE A 495 -16.20 18.01 11.70
C ILE A 495 -16.62 16.66 11.11
N LEU A 496 -17.93 16.46 10.99
CA LEU A 496 -18.54 15.29 10.37
C LEU A 496 -18.65 15.47 8.85
N THR A 497 -18.53 14.38 8.10
CA THR A 497 -18.66 14.37 6.64
C THR A 497 -20.11 14.59 6.17
N SER A 498 -21.09 14.24 7.00
CA SER A 498 -22.51 14.40 6.72
C SER A 498 -23.25 15.00 7.92
N ALA A 499 -24.34 15.72 7.63
CA ALA A 499 -25.18 16.32 8.66
C ALA A 499 -25.87 15.23 9.50
N LEU A 500 -25.90 15.43 10.81
CA LEU A 500 -26.61 14.59 11.76
C LEU A 500 -27.84 15.32 12.28
N SER A 501 -29.00 14.66 12.25
CA SER A 501 -30.20 15.16 12.92
C SER A 501 -30.13 14.91 14.43
N ASN A 502 -30.62 15.83 15.24
CA ASN A 502 -30.84 15.65 16.69
C ASN A 502 -29.58 15.41 17.53
N MET A 503 -28.49 16.09 17.19
CA MET A 503 -27.32 16.19 18.08
C MET A 503 -27.65 17.15 19.24
N ALA A 504 -27.31 16.76 20.48
CA ALA A 504 -27.55 17.58 21.67
C ALA A 504 -26.28 17.81 22.51
N ILE A 505 -26.22 18.96 23.19
CA ILE A 505 -25.19 19.22 24.21
C ILE A 505 -25.37 18.20 25.34
N GLY A 506 -24.27 17.59 25.80
CA GLY A 506 -24.30 16.50 26.78
C GLY A 506 -24.37 15.11 26.15
N ASP A 507 -24.60 14.98 24.84
CA ASP A 507 -24.43 13.69 24.16
C ASP A 507 -22.98 13.23 24.29
N THR A 508 -22.82 11.96 24.63
CA THR A 508 -21.51 11.33 24.78
C THR A 508 -21.20 10.49 23.55
N PHE A 509 -19.92 10.46 23.20
CA PHE A 509 -19.43 9.78 22.02
C PHE A 509 -18.01 9.27 22.25
N ALA A 510 -17.58 8.35 21.41
CA ALA A 510 -16.19 7.95 21.29
C ALA A 510 -15.66 8.32 19.90
N ILE A 511 -14.37 8.60 19.80
CA ILE A 511 -13.71 8.81 18.50
C ILE A 511 -12.90 7.56 18.19
N SER A 512 -13.27 6.93 17.09
CA SER A 512 -12.39 6.00 16.38
C SER A 512 -11.58 6.82 15.39
N LEU A 513 -10.27 6.96 15.62
CA LEU A 513 -9.39 7.64 14.67
C LEU A 513 -9.38 6.96 13.30
N GLY A 514 -9.17 7.77 12.26
CA GLY A 514 -9.13 7.37 10.87
C GLY A 514 -7.75 7.01 10.34
N ILE A 515 -7.63 7.01 9.02
CA ILE A 515 -6.44 6.72 8.21
C ILE A 515 -5.14 7.45 8.62
N THR A 516 -5.20 8.46 9.49
CA THR A 516 -4.04 9.18 10.05
C THR A 516 -3.26 8.42 11.13
N GLY A 517 -3.59 7.16 11.49
CA GLY A 517 -2.72 6.40 12.42
C GLY A 517 -3.13 4.97 12.75
N ARG A 518 -3.69 4.21 11.79
CA ARG A 518 -4.63 3.12 12.15
C ARG A 518 -4.45 1.72 11.61
N MET A 519 -3.42 1.43 10.82
CA MET A 519 -3.26 0.19 10.06
C MET A 519 -3.62 0.27 8.57
N THR A 520 -2.92 -0.49 7.74
CA THR A 520 -3.23 -0.75 6.32
C THR A 520 -4.64 -1.34 6.21
N GLU A 521 -5.29 -1.21 5.04
CA GLU A 521 -6.70 -1.56 4.85
C GLU A 521 -7.02 -3.05 5.07
N ASP A 522 -6.00 -3.92 5.00
CA ASP A 522 -6.13 -5.34 5.30
C ASP A 522 -6.04 -5.69 6.79
N GLY A 523 -5.80 -4.70 7.65
CA GLY A 523 -5.81 -4.90 9.10
C GLY A 523 -4.69 -5.78 9.64
N THR A 524 -3.58 -5.93 8.90
CA THR A 524 -2.41 -6.72 9.32
C THR A 524 -1.13 -5.90 9.56
N HIS A 525 -1.06 -4.65 9.09
CA HIS A 525 0.12 -3.78 9.26
C HIS A 525 -0.27 -2.45 9.89
N PRO A 526 0.44 -1.90 10.89
CA PRO A 526 0.21 -0.53 11.34
C PRO A 526 0.52 0.48 10.20
N ARG A 527 -0.44 1.35 9.85
CA ARG A 527 -0.24 2.50 8.98
C ARG A 527 0.66 3.39 9.80
N ALA A 528 1.93 3.40 9.47
CA ALA A 528 2.77 4.48 9.95
C ALA A 528 2.12 5.78 9.46
N SER A 529 1.99 6.75 10.37
CA SER A 529 1.52 8.06 9.97
C SER A 529 2.45 8.57 8.85
N TYR A 530 1.91 9.30 7.87
CA TYR A 530 2.67 9.91 6.76
C TYR A 530 3.85 10.78 7.23
N THR A 531 3.96 11.04 8.52
CA THR A 531 4.85 12.02 9.12
C THR A 531 5.90 11.42 10.05
N TRP A 532 5.76 10.21 10.65
CA TRP A 532 6.76 9.76 11.65
C TRP A 532 7.01 8.24 11.76
N GLY A 533 8.30 7.89 11.94
CA GLY A 533 8.78 6.61 12.47
C GLY A 533 9.06 5.50 11.45
N GLY A 534 8.03 4.81 10.98
CA GLY A 534 8.18 3.61 10.15
C GLY A 534 8.35 3.89 8.66
N ILE A 535 7.38 4.58 8.03
CA ILE A 535 7.44 4.94 6.61
C ILE A 535 8.62 5.87 6.30
N PRO A 536 8.92 6.95 7.06
CA PRO A 536 10.06 7.79 6.73
C PRO A 536 11.38 7.02 6.73
N ALA A 537 11.55 6.08 7.65
CA ALA A 537 12.75 5.25 7.72
C ALA A 537 12.80 4.21 6.59
N MET A 538 11.66 3.60 6.24
CA MET A 538 11.54 2.73 5.07
C MET A 538 11.78 3.48 3.76
N VAL A 539 11.16 4.64 3.57
CA VAL A 539 11.36 5.56 2.43
C VAL A 539 12.81 5.97 2.36
N ALA A 540 13.45 6.29 3.49
CA ALA A 540 14.88 6.62 3.53
C ALA A 540 15.76 5.43 3.13
N ALA A 541 15.47 4.22 3.62
CA ALA A 541 16.20 3.00 3.26
C ALA A 541 16.04 2.66 1.77
N ILE A 542 14.81 2.73 1.25
CA ILE A 542 14.53 2.55 -0.18
C ILE A 542 15.27 3.63 -0.97
N LYS A 543 15.10 4.92 -0.62
CA LYS A 543 15.73 6.06 -1.32
C LYS A 543 17.25 5.95 -1.33
N ALA A 544 17.87 5.58 -0.22
CA ALA A 544 19.30 5.35 -0.13
C ALA A 544 19.74 4.24 -1.10
N LYS A 545 18.98 3.14 -1.17
CA LYS A 545 19.25 2.07 -2.13
C LYS A 545 19.08 2.52 -3.58
N LEU A 546 17.96 3.18 -3.92
CA LEU A 546 17.73 3.69 -5.28
C LEU A 546 18.85 4.67 -5.70
N THR A 547 19.30 5.51 -4.78
CA THR A 547 20.41 6.45 -5.00
C THR A 547 21.74 5.73 -5.22
N ALA A 548 22.06 4.73 -4.40
CA ALA A 548 23.28 3.94 -4.54
C ALA A 548 23.32 3.19 -5.87
N ILE A 549 22.22 2.55 -6.27
CA ILE A 549 22.12 1.83 -7.54
C ILE A 549 22.24 2.81 -8.71
N LYS A 550 21.53 3.94 -8.65
CA LYS A 550 21.65 5.00 -9.65
C LYS A 550 23.09 5.50 -9.81
N ALA A 551 23.92 5.48 -8.77
CA ALA A 551 25.31 5.95 -8.90
C ALA A 551 26.23 4.95 -9.62
N VAL A 552 25.82 3.68 -9.76
CA VAL A 552 26.58 2.61 -10.43
C VAL A 552 26.29 2.58 -11.94
N PHE A 553 25.11 3.07 -12.35
CA PHE A 553 24.64 3.11 -13.74
C PHE A 553 24.65 4.54 -14.26
#